data_AF-A0A2L1KFK8-F1
#
_entry.id   AF-A0A2L1KFK8-F1
#
_cell.length_a   1.000
_cell.length_b   1.000
_cell.length_c   1.000
_cell.angle_alpha   90.00
_cell.angle_beta   90.00
_cell.angle_gamma   90.00
#
_symmetry.space_group_name_H-M   'P 1'
#
loop_
_entity.id
_entity.type
_entity.pdbx_description
1 polymer ?
#
loop_
_entity_poly.entity_id
_entity_poly.type
_entity_poly.pdbx_seq_one_letter_code
_entity_poly.pdbx_strand_id
1 'polypeptide(L)'
;MIEIPPASFHITPYGEVDAVALEKLREDFDTSQLLRLVDRLDACLANLGEIVAVRDELLKLHAMALTLVEGSALTVPTENACIWSEAESLQQDLEALSEWVQSAQAGIVPLLGLAPDHVL
;
A
#
# COMPACT_ATOMS: atom_id res chain seq x y z
N MET A 1 -24.99 -37.49 -26.63
CA MET A 1 -24.35 -36.16 -26.65
C MET A 1 -23.38 -36.13 -25.49
N ILE A 2 -22.10 -35.91 -25.72
CA ILE A 2 -21.13 -35.66 -24.65
C ILE A 2 -21.24 -34.16 -24.37
N GLU A 3 -21.79 -33.79 -23.22
CA GLU A 3 -21.70 -32.42 -22.72
C GLU A 3 -20.26 -32.22 -22.27
N ILE A 4 -19.50 -31.45 -23.05
CA ILE A 4 -18.17 -31.02 -22.64
C ILE A 4 -18.41 -29.91 -21.60
N PRO A 5 -17.97 -30.08 -20.34
CA PRO A 5 -18.08 -29.02 -19.36
C PRO A 5 -17.32 -27.78 -19.86
N PRO A 6 -17.82 -26.56 -19.58
CA PRO A 6 -17.14 -25.33 -19.95
C PRO A 6 -15.70 -25.36 -19.42
N ALA A 7 -14.78 -24.77 -20.18
CA ALA A 7 -13.37 -24.70 -19.80
C ALA A 7 -13.25 -24.03 -18.43
N SER A 8 -12.49 -24.64 -17.51
CA SER A 8 -12.25 -24.09 -16.17
C SER A 8 -11.37 -22.83 -16.21
N PHE A 9 -10.69 -22.57 -17.32
CA PHE A 9 -9.81 -21.42 -17.49
C PHE A 9 -9.93 -20.77 -18.87
N HIS A 10 -9.54 -19.50 -18.94
CA HIS A 10 -9.39 -18.73 -20.17
C HIS A 10 -7.94 -18.27 -20.36
N ILE A 11 -7.43 -18.38 -21.58
CA ILE A 11 -6.15 -17.78 -21.96
C ILE A 11 -6.41 -16.33 -22.37
N THR A 12 -5.77 -15.40 -21.67
CA THR A 12 -5.80 -13.97 -21.98
C THR A 12 -4.41 -13.49 -22.39
N PRO A 13 -4.27 -12.28 -22.96
CA PRO A 13 -2.95 -11.66 -23.17
C PRO A 13 -2.13 -11.49 -21.89
N TYR A 14 -2.76 -11.58 -20.71
CA TYR A 14 -2.13 -11.41 -19.40
C TYR A 14 -1.97 -12.74 -18.64
N GLY A 15 -2.13 -13.88 -19.32
CA GLY A 15 -1.99 -15.22 -18.75
C GLY A 15 -3.32 -15.97 -18.63
N GLU A 16 -3.23 -17.17 -18.06
CA GLU A 16 -4.38 -18.02 -17.74
C GLU A 16 -5.13 -17.48 -16.52
N VAL A 17 -6.46 -17.48 -16.58
CA VAL A 17 -7.34 -17.06 -15.48
C VAL A 17 -8.52 -18.01 -15.32
N ASP A 18 -9.05 -18.15 -14.10
CA ASP A 18 -10.28 -18.90 -13.87
C ASP A 18 -11.47 -18.31 -14.64
N ALA A 19 -12.21 -19.17 -15.34
CA ALA A 19 -13.26 -18.73 -16.24
C ALA A 19 -14.50 -18.18 -15.50
N VAL A 20 -14.83 -18.75 -14.35
CA VAL A 20 -16.00 -18.34 -13.55
C VAL A 20 -15.71 -17.03 -12.80
N ALA A 21 -14.51 -16.91 -12.24
CA ALA A 21 -14.02 -15.71 -11.57
C ALA A 21 -13.91 -14.54 -12.54
N LEU A 22 -13.44 -14.79 -13.77
CA LEU A 22 -13.36 -13.76 -14.82
C LEU A 22 -14.74 -13.19 -15.16
N GLU A 23 -15.76 -14.03 -15.27
CA GLU A 23 -17.11 -13.55 -15.60
C GLU A 23 -17.71 -12.73 -14.45
N LYS A 24 -17.59 -13.21 -13.21
CA LYS A 24 -17.99 -12.41 -12.02
C LYS A 24 -17.26 -11.08 -11.95
N LEU A 25 -15.96 -11.07 -12.23
CA LEU A 25 -15.16 -9.85 -12.23
C LEU A 25 -15.67 -8.85 -13.29
N ARG A 26 -16.10 -9.31 -14.47
CA ARG A 26 -16.65 -8.43 -15.51
C ARG A 26 -17.96 -7.76 -15.11
N GLU A 27 -18.77 -8.44 -14.30
CA GLU A 27 -20.04 -7.91 -13.81
C GLU A 27 -19.82 -6.88 -12.69
N ASP A 28 -18.89 -7.14 -11.78
CA ASP A 28 -18.81 -6.43 -10.49
C ASP A 28 -17.60 -5.48 -10.34
N PHE A 29 -16.55 -5.61 -11.16
CA PHE A 29 -15.30 -4.88 -10.95
C PHE A 29 -15.25 -3.53 -11.68
N ASP A 30 -15.26 -2.45 -10.90
CA ASP A 30 -15.02 -1.10 -11.40
C ASP A 30 -13.51 -0.84 -11.59
N THR A 31 -13.02 -0.93 -12.83
CA THR A 31 -11.60 -0.67 -13.15
C THR A 31 -11.12 0.74 -12.76
N SER A 32 -12.02 1.72 -12.64
CA SER A 32 -11.66 3.08 -12.22
C SER A 32 -11.26 3.15 -10.74
N GLN A 33 -11.56 2.12 -9.93
CA GLN A 33 -11.08 2.02 -8.56
C GLN A 33 -9.56 1.95 -8.47
N LEU A 34 -8.90 1.34 -9.47
CA LEU A 34 -7.43 1.28 -9.52
C LEU A 34 -6.84 2.68 -9.76
N LEU A 35 -7.48 3.49 -10.60
CA LEU A 35 -7.06 4.88 -10.84
C LEU A 35 -7.23 5.73 -9.58
N ARG A 36 -8.35 5.56 -8.85
CA ARG A 36 -8.55 6.24 -7.55
C ARG A 36 -7.49 5.86 -6.51
N LEU A 37 -7.00 4.62 -6.54
CA LEU A 37 -5.90 4.20 -5.67
C LEU A 37 -4.58 4.89 -6.05
N VAL A 38 -4.32 5.11 -7.34
CA VAL A 38 -3.15 5.88 -7.80
C VAL A 38 -3.26 7.33 -7.32
N ASP A 39 -4.39 8.00 -7.54
CA ASP A 39 -4.58 9.40 -7.11
C ASP A 39 -4.37 9.55 -5.59
N ARG A 40 -4.88 8.58 -4.80
CA ARG A 40 -4.68 8.57 -3.34
C ARG A 40 -3.22 8.30 -2.96
N LEU A 41 -2.50 7.44 -3.69
CA LEU A 41 -1.08 7.21 -3.44
C LEU A 41 -0.27 8.49 -3.67
N ASP A 42 -0.53 9.18 -4.78
CA ASP A 42 0.15 10.43 -5.11
C ASP A 42 -0.11 11.49 -4.04
N ALA A 43 -1.34 11.58 -3.53
CA ALA A 43 -1.68 12.47 -2.42
C ALA A 43 -0.94 12.11 -1.12
N CYS A 44 -0.87 10.81 -0.77
CA CYS A 44 -0.10 10.35 0.39
C CYS A 44 1.40 10.69 0.24
N LEU A 45 1.99 10.43 -0.92
CA LEU A 45 3.41 10.70 -1.18
C LEU A 45 3.74 12.20 -1.20
N ALA A 46 2.83 13.04 -1.70
CA ALA A 46 2.99 14.49 -1.67
C ALA A 46 2.99 15.03 -0.23
N ASN A 47 2.14 14.49 0.65
CA ASN A 47 2.12 14.86 2.07
C ASN A 47 3.37 14.38 2.80
N LEU A 48 3.81 13.16 2.52
CA LEU A 48 5.01 12.55 3.10
C LEU A 48 6.33 13.22 2.68
N GLY A 49 6.34 14.09 1.66
CA GLY A 49 7.58 14.68 1.15
C GLY A 49 8.54 13.65 0.50
N GLU A 50 8.00 12.57 -0.08
CA GLU A 50 8.71 11.40 -0.63
C GLU A 50 9.22 10.37 0.42
N ILE A 51 9.50 9.13 -0.02
CA ILE A 51 9.98 8.03 0.85
C ILE A 51 11.30 8.38 1.58
N VAL A 52 12.13 9.22 0.97
CA VAL A 52 13.40 9.66 1.56
C VAL A 52 13.16 10.49 2.84
N ALA A 53 12.08 11.27 2.89
CA ALA A 53 11.73 12.08 4.06
C ALA A 53 11.39 11.22 5.28
N VAL A 54 10.60 10.14 5.11
CA VAL A 54 10.26 9.20 6.20
C VAL A 54 11.51 8.62 6.88
N ARG A 55 12.51 8.21 6.07
CA ARG A 55 13.78 7.69 6.60
C ARG A 55 14.51 8.75 7.42
N ASP A 56 14.57 9.97 6.91
CA ASP A 56 15.30 11.06 7.56
C ASP A 56 14.58 11.52 8.85
N GLU A 57 13.25 11.49 8.87
CA GLU A 57 12.43 11.73 10.06
C GLU A 57 12.63 10.65 11.14
N LEU A 58 12.68 9.38 10.75
CA LEU A 58 13.02 8.28 11.67
C LEU A 58 14.44 8.43 12.26
N LEU A 59 15.41 8.82 11.43
CA LEU A 59 16.78 9.09 11.89
C LEU A 59 16.84 10.30 12.83
N LYS A 60 16.05 11.34 12.55
CA LYS A 60 15.90 12.51 13.44
C LYS A 60 15.32 12.10 14.78
N LEU A 61 14.21 11.35 14.80
CA LEU A 61 13.60 10.83 16.02
C LEU A 61 14.57 9.94 16.82
N HIS A 62 15.32 9.08 16.13
CA HIS A 62 16.34 8.25 16.76
C HIS A 62 17.41 9.11 17.45
N ALA A 63 17.95 10.13 16.76
CA ALA A 63 18.93 11.03 17.33
C ALA A 63 18.40 11.79 18.57
N MET A 64 17.15 12.27 18.51
CA MET A 64 16.49 12.91 19.65
C MET A 64 16.31 11.93 20.82
N ALA A 65 15.89 10.70 20.55
CA ALA A 65 15.74 9.66 21.55
C ALA A 65 17.08 9.28 22.18
N LEU A 66 18.16 9.20 21.39
CA LEU A 66 19.51 8.91 21.87
C LEU A 66 19.97 9.97 22.89
N THR A 67 19.73 11.25 22.62
CA THR A 67 20.03 12.31 23.59
C THR A 67 19.17 12.19 24.85
N LEU A 68 17.85 11.97 24.72
CA LEU A 68 16.93 11.97 25.86
C LEU A 68 17.04 10.73 26.74
N VAL A 69 17.24 9.55 26.13
CA VAL A 69 17.22 8.25 26.81
C VAL A 69 18.63 7.83 27.23
N GLU A 70 19.61 8.02 26.36
CA GLU A 70 20.99 7.56 26.60
C GLU A 70 21.94 8.67 27.06
N GLY A 71 21.48 9.94 27.08
CA GLY A 71 22.31 11.07 27.51
C GLY A 71 23.42 11.44 26.52
N SER A 72 23.32 10.98 25.27
CA SER A 72 24.28 11.32 24.21
C SER A 72 24.27 12.81 23.89
N ALA A 73 25.40 13.32 23.40
CA ALA A 73 25.50 14.70 22.94
C ALA A 73 24.45 15.00 21.84
N LEU A 74 24.00 16.25 21.77
CA LEU A 74 23.07 16.70 20.73
C LEU A 74 23.71 16.56 19.34
N THR A 75 23.05 15.81 18.48
CA THR A 75 23.47 15.59 17.07
C THR A 75 22.48 16.18 16.06
N VAL A 76 21.32 16.63 16.52
CA VAL A 76 20.30 17.33 15.74
C VAL A 76 20.04 18.73 16.29
N PRO A 77 19.68 19.71 15.45
CA PRO A 77 19.30 21.04 15.90
C PRO A 77 18.13 20.98 16.89
N THR A 78 18.21 21.76 17.97
CA THR A 78 17.15 21.83 19.00
C THR A 78 16.16 22.97 18.75
N GLU A 79 16.44 23.84 17.78
CA GLU A 79 15.60 24.99 17.47
C GLU A 79 14.25 24.51 16.93
N ASN A 80 13.17 24.82 17.66
CA ASN A 80 11.80 24.41 17.35
C ASN A 80 11.58 22.89 17.24
N ALA A 81 12.55 22.06 17.66
CA ALA A 81 12.46 20.61 17.58
C ALA A 81 11.84 20.04 18.86
N CYS A 82 10.70 19.35 18.72
CA CYS A 82 10.00 18.77 19.86
C CYS A 82 9.67 17.30 19.57
N ILE A 83 10.33 16.37 20.28
CA ILE A 83 10.32 14.94 19.92
C ILE A 83 8.90 14.37 19.78
N TRP A 84 7.98 14.78 20.65
CA TRP A 84 6.60 14.27 20.58
C TRP A 84 5.85 14.82 19.36
N SER A 85 6.08 16.07 18.96
CA SER A 85 5.42 16.69 17.81
C SER A 85 5.96 16.12 16.49
N GLU A 86 7.27 15.88 16.44
CA GLU A 86 7.92 15.21 15.31
C GLU A 86 7.43 13.76 15.18
N ALA A 87 7.26 13.05 16.30
CA ALA A 87 6.74 11.68 16.32
C ALA A 87 5.25 11.64 15.93
N GLU A 88 4.45 12.59 16.38
CA GLU A 88 3.03 12.71 16.01
C GLU A 88 2.87 12.98 14.51
N SER A 89 3.67 13.90 13.94
CA SER A 89 3.65 14.19 12.51
C SER A 89 3.93 12.92 11.70
N LEU A 90 5.06 12.25 11.98
CA LEU A 90 5.43 11.02 11.29
C LEU A 90 4.37 9.91 11.49
N GLN A 91 3.76 9.82 12.68
CA GLN A 91 2.70 8.85 12.93
C GLN A 91 1.47 9.08 12.04
N GLN A 92 0.99 10.33 11.95
CA GLN A 92 -0.18 10.69 11.11
C GLN A 92 0.07 10.35 9.64
N ASP A 93 1.27 10.65 9.17
CA ASP A 93 1.73 10.35 7.84
C ASP A 93 1.77 8.84 7.54
N LEU A 94 2.28 8.04 8.48
CA LEU A 94 2.28 6.57 8.37
C LEU A 94 0.86 5.98 8.46
N GLU A 95 -0.04 6.58 9.24
CA GLU A 95 -1.44 6.17 9.34
C GLU A 95 -2.17 6.37 8.01
N ALA A 96 -2.02 7.54 7.37
CA ALA A 96 -2.57 7.80 6.05
C ALA A 96 -2.06 6.81 5.00
N LEU A 97 -0.77 6.47 5.03
CA LEU A 97 -0.19 5.47 4.15
C LEU A 97 -0.75 4.06 4.44
N SER A 98 -0.92 3.69 5.71
CA SER A 98 -1.49 2.40 6.12
C SER A 98 -2.93 2.24 5.63
N GLU A 99 -3.76 3.27 5.78
CA GLU A 99 -5.13 3.29 5.26
C GLU A 99 -5.17 3.12 3.73
N TRP A 100 -4.24 3.78 3.04
CA TRP A 100 -4.07 3.59 1.61
C TRP A 100 -3.68 2.15 1.26
N VAL A 101 -2.68 1.57 1.94
CA VAL A 101 -2.23 0.19 1.70
C VAL A 101 -3.40 -0.79 1.87
N GLN A 102 -4.18 -0.66 2.95
CA GLN A 102 -5.34 -1.51 3.21
C GLN A 102 -6.39 -1.37 2.10
N SER A 103 -6.67 -0.13 1.66
CA SER A 103 -7.58 0.14 0.54
C SER A 103 -7.08 -0.49 -0.76
N ALA A 104 -5.79 -0.39 -1.04
CA ALA A 104 -5.16 -0.93 -2.24
C ALA A 104 -5.21 -2.45 -2.26
N GLN A 105 -4.88 -3.09 -1.13
CA GLN A 105 -5.00 -4.54 -0.96
C GLN A 105 -6.43 -4.99 -1.26
N ALA A 106 -7.43 -4.39 -0.61
CA ALA A 106 -8.84 -4.72 -0.83
C ALA A 106 -9.27 -4.53 -2.30
N GLY A 107 -8.82 -3.46 -2.95
CA GLY A 107 -9.12 -3.19 -4.36
C GLY A 107 -8.46 -4.16 -5.34
N ILE A 108 -7.35 -4.81 -4.95
CA ILE A 108 -6.62 -5.77 -5.79
C ILE A 108 -7.06 -7.21 -5.53
N VAL A 109 -7.64 -7.55 -4.37
CA VAL A 109 -8.12 -8.91 -4.04
C VAL A 109 -8.96 -9.56 -5.14
N PRO A 110 -9.94 -8.88 -5.79
CA PRO A 110 -10.72 -9.51 -6.86
C PRO A 110 -9.88 -9.98 -8.04
N LEU A 111 -8.76 -9.28 -8.33
CA LEU A 111 -7.83 -9.66 -9.40
C LEU A 111 -6.99 -10.87 -9.01
N LEU A 112 -6.61 -10.99 -7.72
CA LEU A 112 -5.95 -12.20 -7.21
C LEU A 112 -6.87 -13.42 -7.30
N GLY A 113 -8.18 -13.21 -7.15
CA GLY A 113 -9.21 -14.26 -7.30
C GLY A 113 -9.34 -14.81 -8.72
N LEU A 114 -8.64 -14.25 -9.72
CA LEU A 114 -8.56 -14.81 -11.07
C LEU A 114 -7.59 -15.99 -11.18
N ALA A 115 -6.84 -16.32 -10.11
CA ALA A 115 -5.89 -17.42 -10.13
C ALA A 115 -6.58 -18.74 -10.57
N PRO A 116 -6.03 -19.48 -11.55
CA PRO A 116 -6.58 -20.76 -11.94
C PRO A 116 -6.43 -21.81 -10.83
N ASP A 117 -7.43 -22.68 -10.66
CA ASP A 117 -7.44 -23.74 -9.65
C ASP A 117 -6.28 -24.76 -9.77
N HIS A 118 -5.57 -24.79 -10.91
CA HIS A 118 -4.44 -25.71 -11.16
C HIS A 118 -3.05 -25.13 -10.82
N VAL A 119 -2.97 -23.90 -10.31
CA VAL A 119 -1.70 -23.28 -9.91
C VAL A 119 -1.46 -23.54 -8.41
N LEU A 120 -0.88 -24.70 -8.08
CA LEU A 120 -0.26 -25.02 -6.78
C LEU A 120 1.22 -25.35 -6.97
#